data_AF-A0A161MBN2-F1
#
_entry.id   AF-A0A161MBN2-F1
#
_cell.length_a   1.000
_cell.length_b   1.000
_cell.length_c   1.000
_cell.angle_alpha   90.00
_cell.angle_beta   90.00
_cell.angle_gamma   90.00
#
_symmetry.space_group_name_H-M   'P 1'
#
loop_
_entity.id
_entity.type
_entity.pdbx_description
1 polymer ?
#
loop_
_entity_poly.entity_id
_entity_poly.type
_entity_poly.pdbx_seq_one_letter_code
_entity_poly.pdbx_strand_id
1 'polypeptide(L)'
;VRETLETRETGLEELRASGRRLEEVVKEEVAIKLRAEVQAEELAFRNTQAELEQLVTKYDKAVSLWSTYNKAKEEVLLNQQLTPEEWEEKKEHLDELARLAAEISHHVGVEVLRPEVDSLSKRLKEAQEALQSIDKLQASLSTPAGQQHPQIILDAIQQSLKKP
;
A
#
# COMPACT_ATOMS: atom_id res chain seq x y z
N VAL A 1 18.19 -15.52 -4.38
CA VAL A 1 17.76 -15.34 -5.79
C VAL A 1 18.97 -15.23 -6.70
N ARG A 2 19.81 -14.19 -6.59
CA ARG A 2 20.99 -14.02 -7.44
C ARG A 2 21.97 -15.21 -7.38
N GLU A 3 22.37 -15.61 -6.17
CA GLU A 3 23.24 -16.79 -5.94
C GLU A 3 22.63 -18.10 -6.49
N THR A 4 21.31 -18.24 -6.42
CA THR A 4 20.56 -19.40 -6.93
C THR A 4 20.50 -19.43 -8.46
N LEU A 5 20.38 -18.26 -9.11
CA LEU A 5 20.43 -18.12 -10.56
C LEU A 5 21.83 -18.38 -11.11
N GLU A 6 22.87 -17.86 -10.45
CA GLU A 6 24.27 -18.11 -10.81
C GLU A 6 24.63 -19.61 -10.71
N THR A 7 24.12 -20.30 -9.68
CA THR A 7 24.28 -21.76 -9.54
C THR A 7 23.55 -22.52 -10.66
N ARG A 8 22.35 -22.07 -11.04
CA ARG A 8 21.58 -22.70 -12.12
C ARG A 8 22.17 -22.43 -13.51
N GLU A 9 22.75 -21.26 -13.73
CA GLU A 9 23.52 -20.92 -14.93
C GLU A 9 24.75 -21.82 -15.08
N THR A 10 25.48 -22.04 -13.98
CA THR A 10 26.61 -22.99 -13.94
C THR A 10 26.15 -24.42 -14.29
N GLY A 11 25.02 -24.88 -13.73
CA GLY A 11 24.44 -26.19 -14.05
C GLY A 11 24.00 -26.31 -15.53
N LEU A 12 23.52 -25.23 -16.14
CA LEU A 12 23.21 -25.19 -17.58
C LEU A 12 24.47 -25.29 -18.44
N GLU A 13 25.56 -24.64 -18.03
CA GLU A 13 26.86 -24.75 -18.70
C GLU A 13 27.38 -26.19 -18.69
N GLU A 14 27.24 -26.88 -17.54
CA GLU A 14 27.59 -28.29 -17.38
C GLU A 14 26.69 -29.22 -18.20
N LEU A 15 25.38 -28.95 -18.26
CA LEU A 15 24.43 -29.67 -19.09
C LEU A 15 24.76 -29.52 -20.57
N ARG A 16 25.10 -28.30 -21.02
CA ARG A 16 25.53 -28.01 -22.39
C ARG A 16 26.84 -28.73 -22.72
N ALA A 17 27.81 -28.71 -21.81
CA ALA A 17 29.08 -29.42 -21.99
C ALA A 17 28.89 -30.94 -22.06
N SER A 18 28.00 -31.49 -21.23
CA SER A 18 27.66 -32.92 -21.23
C SER A 18 26.85 -33.32 -22.46
N GLY A 19 25.94 -32.47 -22.92
CA GLY A 19 25.20 -32.63 -24.17
C GLY A 19 26.12 -32.74 -25.36
N ARG A 20 27.09 -31.80 -25.51
CA ARG A 20 28.09 -31.85 -26.59
C ARG A 20 28.90 -33.15 -26.60
N ARG A 21 29.37 -33.61 -25.43
CA ARG A 21 30.08 -34.88 -25.30
C ARG A 21 29.22 -36.09 -25.69
N LEU A 22 27.93 -36.04 -25.38
CA LEU A 22 26.99 -37.10 -25.73
C LEU A 22 26.65 -37.09 -27.23
N GLU A 23 26.55 -35.92 -27.85
CA GLU A 23 26.34 -35.75 -29.29
C GLU A 23 27.45 -36.40 -30.14
N GLU A 24 28.70 -36.36 -29.68
CA GLU A 24 29.86 -36.95 -30.38
C GLU A 24 29.81 -38.48 -30.50
N VAL A 25 29.02 -39.14 -29.63
CA VAL A 25 28.99 -40.61 -29.52
C VAL A 25 27.64 -41.23 -29.91
N VAL A 26 26.61 -40.42 -30.14
CA VAL A 26 25.27 -40.88 -30.53
C VAL A 26 25.00 -40.68 -32.02
N LYS A 27 23.98 -41.35 -32.54
CA LYS A 27 23.48 -41.12 -33.90
C LYS A 27 22.89 -39.71 -34.01
N GLU A 28 23.01 -39.08 -35.18
CA GLU A 28 22.55 -37.70 -35.42
C GLU A 28 21.11 -37.43 -34.99
N GLU A 29 20.19 -38.40 -35.19
CA GLU A 29 18.79 -38.28 -34.79
C GLU A 29 18.60 -38.14 -33.27
N VAL A 30 19.49 -38.75 -32.48
CA VAL A 30 19.51 -38.62 -31.02
C VAL A 30 20.21 -37.33 -30.61
N ALA A 31 21.28 -36.93 -31.31
CA ALA A 31 21.96 -35.66 -31.10
C ALA A 31 21.02 -34.46 -31.30
N ILE A 32 20.17 -34.49 -32.34
CA ILE A 32 19.16 -33.45 -32.61
C ILE A 32 18.17 -33.33 -31.44
N LYS A 33 17.70 -34.46 -30.87
CA LYS A 33 16.79 -34.45 -29.72
C LYS A 33 17.44 -33.88 -28.48
N LEU A 34 18.69 -34.26 -28.20
CA LEU A 34 19.46 -33.74 -27.07
C LEU A 34 19.69 -32.22 -27.19
N ARG A 35 20.03 -31.71 -28.39
CA ARG A 35 20.12 -30.26 -28.64
C ARG A 35 18.80 -29.55 -28.36
N ALA A 36 17.69 -30.11 -28.82
CA ALA A 36 16.38 -29.52 -28.61
C ALA A 36 16.00 -29.46 -27.12
N GLU A 37 16.32 -30.51 -26.34
CA GLU A 37 16.10 -30.53 -24.90
C GLU A 37 16.94 -29.49 -24.16
N VAL A 38 18.24 -29.38 -24.48
CA VAL A 38 19.13 -28.36 -23.89
C VAL A 38 18.63 -26.94 -24.25
N GLN A 39 18.24 -26.70 -25.49
CA GLN A 39 17.71 -25.40 -25.92
C GLN A 39 16.39 -25.04 -25.22
N ALA A 40 15.51 -26.02 -25.00
CA ALA A 40 14.26 -25.80 -24.28
C ALA A 40 14.52 -25.40 -22.82
N GLU A 41 15.45 -26.07 -22.13
CA GLU A 41 15.81 -25.73 -20.74
C GLU A 41 16.50 -24.36 -20.65
N GLU A 42 17.38 -24.02 -21.60
CA GLU A 42 17.98 -22.67 -21.69
C GLU A 42 16.93 -21.58 -21.88
N LEU A 43 15.92 -21.82 -22.72
CA LEU A 43 14.83 -20.88 -22.95
C LEU A 43 13.98 -20.71 -21.68
N ALA A 44 13.65 -21.82 -21.00
CA ALA A 44 12.92 -21.79 -19.74
C ALA A 44 13.67 -21.01 -18.65
N PHE A 45 14.99 -21.17 -18.57
CA PHE A 45 15.83 -20.41 -17.65
C PHE A 45 15.83 -18.90 -17.96
N ARG A 46 16.02 -18.52 -19.23
CA ARG A 46 15.96 -17.11 -19.64
C ARG A 46 14.61 -16.46 -19.32
N ASN A 47 13.51 -17.19 -19.55
CA ASN A 47 12.17 -16.71 -19.20
C ASN A 47 12.04 -16.51 -17.68
N THR A 48 12.50 -17.48 -16.88
CA THR A 48 12.48 -17.39 -15.41
C THR A 48 13.31 -16.19 -14.92
N GLN A 49 14.48 -15.95 -15.52
CA GLN A 49 15.32 -14.81 -15.18
C GLN A 49 14.61 -13.48 -15.50
N ALA A 50 14.02 -13.36 -16.69
CA ALA A 50 13.28 -12.17 -17.09
C ALA A 50 12.07 -11.89 -16.17
N GLU A 51 11.33 -12.93 -15.77
CA GLU A 51 10.23 -12.81 -14.81
C GLU A 51 10.71 -12.32 -13.44
N LEU A 52 11.85 -12.83 -12.94
CA LEU A 52 12.45 -12.40 -11.69
C LEU A 52 12.95 -10.95 -11.75
N GLU A 53 13.57 -10.54 -12.84
CA GLU A 53 14.01 -9.15 -13.06
C GLU A 53 12.82 -8.17 -13.09
N GLN A 54 11.71 -8.57 -13.73
CA GLN A 54 10.47 -7.80 -13.69
C GLN A 54 9.89 -7.70 -12.28
N LEU A 55 9.95 -8.78 -11.50
CA LEU A 55 9.47 -8.79 -10.12
C LEU A 55 10.32 -7.86 -9.22
N VAL A 56 11.64 -7.91 -9.36
CA VAL A 56 12.56 -6.98 -8.67
C VAL A 56 12.21 -5.54 -9.02
N THR A 57 12.04 -5.23 -10.31
CA THR A 57 11.67 -3.88 -10.76
C THR A 57 10.33 -3.41 -10.16
N LYS A 58 9.33 -4.30 -10.06
CA LYS A 58 8.04 -3.98 -9.42
C LYS A 58 8.21 -3.70 -7.93
N TYR A 59 9.01 -4.48 -7.24
CA TYR A 59 9.23 -4.32 -5.80
C TYR A 59 10.07 -3.09 -5.48
N ASP A 60 11.08 -2.77 -6.28
CA ASP A 60 11.85 -1.52 -6.13
C ASP A 60 10.95 -0.29 -6.30
N LYS A 61 10.02 -0.33 -7.27
CA LYS A 61 8.99 0.71 -7.42
C LYS A 61 8.08 0.80 -6.20
N ALA A 62 7.62 -0.34 -5.69
CA ALA A 62 6.79 -0.38 -4.48
C ALA A 62 7.52 0.20 -3.26
N VAL A 63 8.81 -0.10 -3.09
CA VAL A 63 9.64 0.47 -2.00
C VAL A 63 9.78 1.99 -2.14
N SER A 64 10.02 2.48 -3.36
CA SER A 64 10.08 3.92 -3.63
C SER A 64 8.76 4.62 -3.28
N LEU A 65 7.64 4.06 -3.74
CA LEU A 65 6.30 4.55 -3.42
C LEU A 65 6.02 4.50 -1.91
N TRP A 66 6.49 3.48 -1.20
CA TRP A 66 6.33 3.36 0.26
C TRP A 66 7.03 4.50 1.01
N SER A 67 8.21 4.91 0.56
CA SER A 67 8.92 6.07 1.11
C SER A 67 8.11 7.35 0.93
N THR A 68 7.52 7.56 -0.24
CA THR A 68 6.64 8.70 -0.54
C THR A 68 5.37 8.65 0.31
N TYR A 69 4.74 7.48 0.43
CA TYR A 69 3.57 7.27 1.27
C TYR A 69 3.85 7.62 2.73
N ASN A 70 4.98 7.17 3.29
CA ASN A 70 5.36 7.50 4.67
C ASN A 70 5.54 9.01 4.89
N LYS A 71 6.14 9.72 3.94
CA LYS A 71 6.29 11.19 4.02
C LYS A 71 4.93 11.88 3.97
N ALA A 72 4.07 11.51 3.03
CA ALA A 72 2.72 12.07 2.92
C ALA A 72 1.87 11.77 4.16
N LYS A 73 2.09 10.62 4.81
CA LYS A 73 1.39 10.23 6.04
C LYS A 73 1.74 11.14 7.21
N GLU A 74 2.99 11.58 7.32
CA GLU A 74 3.40 12.55 8.34
C GLU A 74 2.66 13.89 8.15
N GLU A 75 2.43 14.30 6.90
CA GLU A 75 1.66 15.52 6.60
C GLU A 75 0.17 15.39 6.92
N VAL A 76 -0.38 14.19 7.06
CA VAL A 76 -1.79 13.96 7.45
C VAL A 76 -1.98 13.86 8.97
N LEU A 77 -0.90 13.90 9.77
CA LEU A 77 -1.01 13.86 11.24
C LEU A 77 -1.88 15.03 11.74
N LEU A 78 -3.01 14.65 12.34
CA LEU A 78 -4.06 15.54 12.81
C LEU A 78 -3.61 16.28 14.07
N ASN A 79 -3.30 17.58 13.93
CA ASN A 79 -3.31 18.50 15.06
C ASN A 79 -4.76 18.89 15.37
N GLN A 80 -5.12 18.97 16.65
CA GLN A 80 -6.49 18.82 17.14
C GLN A 80 -7.49 19.96 16.86
N GLN A 81 -7.16 20.96 16.05
CA GLN A 81 -8.09 21.99 15.59
C GLN A 81 -7.69 22.38 14.17
N LEU A 82 -8.49 21.96 13.18
CA LEU A 82 -8.30 22.29 11.77
C LEU A 82 -9.35 23.32 11.36
N THR A 83 -8.94 24.37 10.65
CA THR A 83 -9.88 25.28 9.97
C THR A 83 -10.54 24.56 8.79
N PRO A 84 -11.66 25.08 8.25
CA PRO A 84 -12.29 24.51 7.06
C PRO A 84 -11.35 24.43 5.85
N GLU A 85 -10.45 25.40 5.66
CA GLU A 85 -9.44 25.37 4.60
C GLU A 85 -8.39 24.28 4.83
N GLU A 86 -7.89 24.14 6.06
CA GLU A 86 -6.95 23.08 6.43
C GLU A 86 -7.60 21.69 6.32
N TRP A 87 -8.92 21.60 6.49
CA TRP A 87 -9.65 20.34 6.31
C TRP A 87 -9.67 19.86 4.86
N GLU A 88 -9.92 20.77 3.91
CA GLU A 88 -9.93 20.39 2.48
C GLU A 88 -8.53 20.01 1.99
N GLU A 89 -7.50 20.72 2.47
CA GLU A 89 -6.10 20.36 2.20
C GLU A 89 -5.74 18.97 2.76
N LYS A 90 -6.15 18.66 4.00
CA LYS A 90 -5.91 17.32 4.60
C LYS A 90 -6.67 16.21 3.89
N LYS A 91 -7.86 16.52 3.36
CA LYS A 91 -8.65 15.57 2.58
C LYS A 91 -7.97 15.26 1.24
N GLU A 92 -7.43 16.27 0.56
CA GLU A 92 -6.63 16.08 -0.66
C GLU A 92 -5.39 15.22 -0.39
N HIS A 93 -4.68 15.46 0.71
CA HIS A 93 -3.56 14.60 1.13
C HIS A 93 -3.98 13.16 1.47
N LEU A 94 -5.19 12.96 2.01
CA LEU A 94 -5.75 11.63 2.26
C LEU A 94 -6.11 10.89 0.98
N ASP A 95 -6.66 11.59 -0.02
CA ASP A 95 -6.93 11.04 -1.34
C ASP A 95 -5.63 10.65 -2.06
N GLU A 96 -4.57 11.46 -1.91
CA GLU A 96 -3.23 11.13 -2.42
C GLU A 96 -2.62 9.92 -1.70
N LEU A 97 -2.78 9.80 -0.37
CA LEU A 97 -2.39 8.60 0.37
C LEU A 97 -3.15 7.35 -0.10
N ALA A 98 -4.45 7.47 -0.36
CA ALA A 98 -5.26 6.39 -0.90
C ALA A 98 -4.78 5.96 -2.29
N ARG A 99 -4.43 6.92 -3.14
CA ARG A 99 -3.84 6.68 -4.47
C ARG A 99 -2.51 5.93 -4.36
N LEU A 100 -1.59 6.42 -3.52
CA LEU A 100 -0.29 5.80 -3.28
C LEU A 100 -0.43 4.38 -2.70
N ALA A 101 -1.33 4.17 -1.75
CA ALA A 101 -1.61 2.86 -1.17
C ALA A 101 -2.14 1.86 -2.21
N ALA A 102 -3.00 2.31 -3.12
CA ALA A 102 -3.50 1.49 -4.23
C ALA A 102 -2.38 1.16 -5.23
N GLU A 103 -1.51 2.12 -5.56
CA GLU A 103 -0.38 1.94 -6.47
C GLU A 103 0.66 0.96 -5.92
N ILE A 104 0.97 1.05 -4.62
CA ILE A 104 1.80 0.08 -3.89
C ILE A 104 1.16 -1.31 -3.96
N SER A 105 -0.13 -1.41 -3.64
CA SER A 105 -0.83 -2.71 -3.63
C SER A 105 -0.85 -3.35 -5.03
N HIS A 106 -0.99 -2.55 -6.08
CA HIS A 106 -0.89 -3.00 -7.47
C HIS A 106 0.49 -3.58 -7.80
N HIS A 107 1.57 -2.93 -7.36
CA HIS A 107 2.94 -3.39 -7.63
C HIS A 107 3.35 -4.60 -6.80
N VAL A 108 2.92 -4.69 -5.54
CA VAL A 108 3.22 -5.81 -4.65
C VAL A 108 2.34 -7.02 -4.95
N GLY A 109 1.14 -6.81 -5.50
CA GLY A 109 0.17 -7.86 -5.83
C GLY A 109 -0.68 -8.32 -4.64
N VAL A 110 -0.58 -7.63 -3.50
CA VAL A 110 -1.39 -7.84 -2.30
C VAL A 110 -1.82 -6.50 -1.73
N GLU A 111 -2.96 -6.47 -1.06
CA GLU A 111 -3.50 -5.28 -0.43
C GLU A 111 -2.86 -5.06 0.95
N VAL A 112 -1.95 -4.09 1.06
CA VAL A 112 -1.12 -3.92 2.27
C VAL A 112 -1.51 -2.68 3.09
N LEU A 113 -2.01 -1.63 2.44
CA LEU A 113 -2.17 -0.29 3.05
C LEU A 113 -3.62 0.20 3.14
N ARG A 114 -4.60 -0.45 2.48
CA ARG A 114 -6.00 -0.01 2.51
C ARG A 114 -6.58 0.10 3.94
N PRO A 115 -6.36 -0.85 4.87
CA PRO A 115 -6.90 -0.73 6.23
C PRO A 115 -6.38 0.49 7.00
N GLU A 116 -5.15 0.93 6.71
CA GLU A 116 -4.56 2.10 7.37
C GLU A 116 -5.15 3.40 6.81
N VAL A 117 -5.28 3.51 5.49
CA VAL A 117 -5.94 4.65 4.82
C VAL A 117 -7.39 4.79 5.27
N ASP A 118 -8.12 3.68 5.41
CA ASP A 118 -9.50 3.69 5.89
C ASP A 118 -9.60 4.18 7.34
N SER A 119 -8.64 3.78 8.19
CA SER A 119 -8.55 4.25 9.58
C SER A 119 -8.28 5.76 9.66
N LEU A 120 -7.36 6.27 8.83
CA LEU A 120 -7.07 7.71 8.77
C LEU A 120 -8.27 8.50 8.23
N SER A 121 -8.93 8.02 7.20
CA SER A 121 -10.17 8.60 6.66
C SER A 121 -11.28 8.66 7.71
N LYS A 122 -11.46 7.59 8.49
CA LYS A 122 -12.43 7.54 9.57
C LYS A 122 -12.13 8.58 10.66
N ARG A 123 -10.85 8.68 11.09
CA ARG A 123 -10.43 9.67 12.08
C ARG A 123 -10.63 11.11 11.59
N LEU A 124 -10.38 11.39 10.32
CA LEU A 124 -10.64 12.72 9.73
C LEU A 124 -12.14 13.05 9.77
N LYS A 125 -13.01 12.08 9.44
CA LYS A 125 -14.46 12.26 9.49
C LYS A 125 -14.97 12.49 10.91
N GLU A 126 -14.48 11.72 11.88
CA GLU A 126 -14.79 11.90 13.31
C GLU A 126 -14.37 13.30 13.82
N ALA A 127 -13.20 13.78 13.40
CA ALA A 127 -12.74 15.14 13.75
C ALA A 127 -13.63 16.24 13.14
N GLN A 128 -14.10 16.05 11.89
CA GLN A 128 -15.03 16.96 11.23
C GLN A 128 -16.39 17.01 11.94
N GLU A 129 -16.95 15.86 12.30
CA GLU A 129 -18.23 15.76 13.01
C GLU A 129 -18.16 16.40 14.40
N ALA A 130 -17.02 16.27 15.09
CA ALA A 130 -16.76 16.95 16.35
C ALA A 130 -16.74 18.48 16.21
N LEU A 131 -16.03 19.01 15.21
CA LEU A 131 -15.98 20.46 14.92
C LEU A 131 -17.38 21.03 14.61
N GLN A 132 -18.14 20.37 13.73
CA GLN A 132 -19.51 20.81 13.40
C GLN A 132 -20.45 20.78 14.62
N SER A 133 -20.24 19.85 15.53
CA SER A 133 -21.03 19.77 16.77
C SER A 133 -20.70 20.92 17.72
N ILE A 134 -19.43 21.31 17.80
CA ILE A 134 -18.97 22.48 18.58
C ILE A 134 -19.53 23.78 17.99
N ASP A 135 -19.49 23.95 16.66
CA ASP A 135 -20.05 25.14 15.99
C ASP A 135 -21.56 25.26 16.20
N LYS A 136 -22.31 24.15 16.15
CA LYS A 136 -23.75 24.13 16.44
C LYS A 136 -24.05 24.51 17.89
N LEU A 137 -23.23 24.03 18.84
CA LEU A 137 -23.35 24.40 20.25
C LEU A 137 -23.04 25.89 20.47
N GLN A 138 -22.02 26.44 19.81
CA GLN A 138 -21.70 27.87 19.88
C GLN A 138 -22.78 28.75 19.24
N ALA A 139 -23.29 28.38 18.06
CA ALA A 139 -24.37 29.12 17.39
C ALA A 139 -25.67 29.14 18.23
N SER A 140 -25.94 28.06 18.96
CA SER A 140 -27.07 27.96 19.90
C SER A 140 -26.86 28.80 21.16
N LEU A 141 -25.62 29.11 21.53
CA LEU A 141 -25.26 29.98 22.66
C LEU A 141 -25.20 31.47 22.27
N SER A 142 -24.98 31.78 20.98
CA SER A 142 -24.87 33.16 20.46
C SER A 142 -26.20 33.79 19.99
N THR A 143 -27.32 33.08 20.06
CA THR A 143 -28.63 33.63 19.67
C THR A 143 -29.21 34.53 20.77
N PRO A 144 -29.53 35.81 20.50
CA PRO A 144 -30.07 36.74 21.49
C PRO A 144 -31.59 36.56 21.58
N ALA A 145 -32.05 35.47 22.18
CA ALA A 145 -33.45 35.31 22.54
C ALA A 145 -33.57 34.62 23.89
N GLY A 146 -33.81 35.43 24.92
CA GLY A 146 -34.47 34.97 26.15
C GLY A 146 -33.54 34.49 27.25
N GLN A 147 -33.40 35.34 28.25
CA GLN A 147 -32.86 35.06 29.58
C GLN A 147 -33.52 33.83 30.24
N GLN A 148 -33.10 32.59 29.96
CA GLN A 148 -33.40 31.40 30.79
C GLN A 148 -32.30 30.31 30.76
N HIS A 149 -31.06 30.67 30.42
CA HIS A 149 -30.07 29.67 30.00
C HIS A 149 -29.18 28.95 31.04
N PRO A 150 -28.99 29.36 32.31
CA PRO A 150 -28.15 28.57 33.22
C PRO A 150 -28.85 27.34 33.82
N GLN A 151 -30.15 27.46 34.12
CA GLN A 151 -30.85 26.47 34.96
C GLN A 151 -31.31 25.23 34.19
N ILE A 152 -31.72 25.40 32.93
CA ILE A 152 -32.10 24.28 32.06
C ILE A 152 -30.88 23.41 31.75
N ILE A 153 -29.70 24.02 31.61
CA ILE A 153 -28.43 23.31 31.35
C ILE A 153 -27.99 22.56 32.62
N LEU A 154 -28.10 23.18 33.80
CA LEU A 154 -27.81 22.52 35.07
C LEU A 154 -28.74 21.34 35.35
N ASP A 155 -30.03 21.47 35.05
CA ASP A 155 -31.01 20.39 35.26
C ASP A 155 -30.79 19.21 34.29
N ALA A 156 -30.41 19.48 33.03
CA ALA A 156 -30.09 18.44 32.06
C ALA A 156 -28.82 17.66 32.43
N ILE A 157 -27.80 18.35 32.97
CA ILE A 157 -26.57 17.71 33.47
C ILE A 157 -26.85 16.86 34.70
N GLN A 158 -27.67 17.34 35.64
CA GLN A 158 -28.04 16.58 36.85
C GLN A 158 -28.90 15.36 36.53
N GLN A 159 -29.79 15.41 35.54
CA GLN A 159 -30.55 14.24 35.08
C GLN A 159 -29.66 13.19 34.40
N SER A 160 -28.63 13.63 33.67
CA SER A 160 -27.68 12.74 33.00
C SER A 160 -26.75 12.03 33.98
N LEU A 161 -26.48 12.63 35.15
CA LEU A 161 -25.66 12.06 36.22
C LEU A 161 -26.46 11.20 37.22
N LYS A 162 -27.80 11.15 37.10
CA LYS A 162 -28.71 10.43 38.03
C LYS A 162 -29.30 9.14 37.48
N LYS A 163 -28.76 8.57 36.39
CA LYS A 163 -29.15 7.20 36.00
C LYS A 163 -28.23 6.18 36.67
N PRO A 164 -28.79 5.24 37.48
CA PRO A 164 -28.04 4.13 38.06
C PRO A 164 -27.54 3.15 37.00
#